data_AF-J9G9X7-F1
#
_entry.id   AF-J9G9X7-F1
#
_cell.length_a   1.000
_cell.length_b   1.000
_cell.length_c   1.000
_cell.angle_alpha   90.00
_cell.angle_beta   90.00
_cell.angle_gamma   90.00
#
_symmetry.space_group_name_H-M   'P 1'
#
loop_
_entity.id
_entity.type
_entity.pdbx_description
1 polymer ?
#
loop_
_entity_poly.entity_id
_entity_poly.type
_entity_poly.pdbx_seq_one_letter_code
_entity_poly.pdbx_strand_id
1 'polypeptide(L)'
;MNVKNLIATAMVALCAGTMQAQSAEGLKIHYLGANHSLIQVKQPQKYLLLPVEETAPEATVNVLVNNKVEKSFQVRLAVNKVDYMVPFLLEPYQGKAVVMDVHTGNSRSSVRDAMDDACWSDLKLAGTFDVTNREEFRPLYHHTPSYGWMNDPNGMFYKDGEYHLYYQYNPYGSMWGNMTWGHSSSKDLVNWEHHPVAIEPNGLGAVFSGSSVVDKNNVAGFGKDAVIAIYTSAGASQIQSLAYSTDNGQTFQTYEQNPIITADREARDPNMFFHEESGKWILVLAAALDKEMWIYSSDDLKNWTKESAFGKGYGAQEGVWECPDLMKLPVRGTKESKWVLICNINPGGPFGGSAAQYFVGDFDGKKFTCSTQPEVTKWLDYGKDHYAAVSWSNAPENRHTVIAWMSNWQYANTVPTQQFRSANSLPRDLELYQGADGDYYVAVTPAPEVLALRGKEVMKHGSFHAGEQQVRYQLPKQNQGVCEVNLDLSMQQAEKVYITLSNKQGEQVVMTYNQSDHTFAMDRSKSGIVGFSQDFPATTVAPRVDGKKHQLRLFIDRCSIEAFDGDGRFAMTNLVFPNKPYTQIAVSTENGRCKVNNLVIYPIQVRK
;
A
#
# COMPACT_ATOMS: atom_id res chain seq x y z
N MET A 1 46.63 37.56 -71.28
CA MET A 1 47.36 36.34 -70.85
C MET A 1 47.32 36.28 -69.33
N ASN A 2 46.87 35.14 -68.77
CA ASN A 2 46.84 34.70 -67.35
C ASN A 2 45.87 35.40 -66.37
N VAL A 3 44.78 34.75 -65.85
CA VAL A 3 44.67 33.62 -64.85
C VAL A 3 45.00 34.17 -63.45
N LYS A 4 44.20 34.15 -62.36
CA LYS A 4 43.23 33.19 -61.77
C LYS A 4 42.55 33.88 -60.56
N ASN A 5 41.28 33.60 -60.22
CA ASN A 5 40.90 32.98 -58.94
C ASN A 5 39.39 32.77 -58.76
N LEU A 6 39.09 31.60 -58.20
CA LEU A 6 37.81 30.95 -57.97
C LEU A 6 36.89 31.71 -57.01
N ILE A 7 35.58 31.70 -57.29
CA ILE A 7 34.53 31.75 -56.27
C ILE A 7 33.69 30.48 -56.44
N ALA A 8 33.69 29.64 -55.40
CA ALA A 8 32.91 28.41 -55.32
C ALA A 8 31.45 28.75 -54.99
N THR A 9 30.53 28.22 -55.79
CA THR A 9 29.09 28.22 -55.51
C THR A 9 28.76 26.97 -54.70
N ALA A 10 28.34 27.12 -53.43
CA ALA A 10 27.71 26.07 -52.67
C ALA A 10 26.21 26.40 -52.53
N MET A 11 25.37 25.64 -53.22
CA MET A 11 23.92 25.63 -53.01
C MET A 11 23.61 25.08 -51.63
N VAL A 12 23.01 25.90 -50.78
CA VAL A 12 22.32 25.43 -49.57
C VAL A 12 20.90 25.07 -49.99
N ALA A 13 20.63 23.77 -50.14
CA ALA A 13 19.28 23.26 -50.24
C ALA A 13 18.65 23.32 -48.83
N LEU A 14 17.71 24.25 -48.64
CA LEU A 14 16.80 24.22 -47.49
C LEU A 14 15.85 23.02 -47.67
N CYS A 15 16.13 21.91 -46.99
CA CYS A 15 15.13 20.89 -46.73
C CYS A 15 14.18 21.41 -45.64
N ALA A 16 13.10 22.08 -46.04
CA ALA A 16 11.95 22.28 -45.17
C ALA A 16 11.27 20.91 -44.97
N GLY A 17 11.66 20.19 -43.92
CA GLY A 17 10.97 18.99 -43.47
C GLY A 17 9.57 19.36 -43.05
N THR A 18 8.57 18.91 -43.79
CA THR A 18 7.17 19.02 -43.39
C THR A 18 6.93 18.11 -42.20
N MET A 19 6.67 18.68 -41.03
CA MET A 19 6.20 17.93 -39.86
C MET A 19 4.86 17.27 -40.24
N GLN A 20 4.85 15.96 -40.40
CA GLN A 20 3.63 15.20 -40.68
C GLN A 20 2.82 15.08 -39.40
N ALA A 21 1.51 15.35 -39.47
CA ALA A 21 0.59 15.18 -38.36
C ALA A 21 -0.21 13.89 -38.53
N GLN A 22 -0.34 13.09 -37.48
CA GLN A 22 -1.27 11.96 -37.41
C GLN A 22 -2.59 12.42 -36.76
N SER A 23 -3.72 11.90 -37.25
CA SER A 23 -5.04 12.15 -36.68
C SER A 23 -5.61 10.85 -36.10
N ALA A 24 -5.78 10.81 -34.78
CA ALA A 24 -6.76 9.92 -34.14
C ALA A 24 -8.09 10.70 -33.99
N GLU A 25 -9.22 10.02 -33.88
CA GLU A 25 -10.52 10.70 -33.80
C GLU A 25 -10.55 11.72 -32.64
N GLY A 26 -10.79 13.01 -32.97
CA GLY A 26 -10.78 14.10 -32.00
C GLY A 26 -9.40 14.56 -31.49
N LEU A 27 -8.29 14.01 -32.00
CA LEU A 27 -6.91 14.33 -31.61
C LEU A 27 -6.06 14.73 -32.82
N LYS A 28 -5.14 15.69 -32.63
CA LYS A 28 -4.11 16.03 -33.61
C LYS A 28 -2.73 15.93 -32.99
N ILE A 29 -1.91 15.02 -33.50
CA ILE A 29 -0.55 14.76 -33.00
C ILE A 29 0.46 15.47 -33.91
N HIS A 30 1.38 16.22 -33.33
CA HIS A 30 2.53 16.84 -34.02
C HIS A 30 3.82 16.27 -33.46
N TYR A 31 4.71 15.81 -34.33
CA TYR A 31 6.02 15.30 -33.96
C TYR A 31 7.08 16.37 -34.19
N LEU A 32 7.59 16.94 -33.10
CA LEU A 32 8.51 18.08 -33.15
C LEU A 32 9.98 17.64 -33.15
N GLY A 33 10.26 16.44 -32.67
CA GLY A 33 11.57 15.82 -32.66
C GLY A 33 11.47 14.35 -32.25
N ALA A 34 12.61 13.64 -32.22
CA ALA A 34 12.67 12.23 -31.87
C ALA A 34 12.11 11.92 -30.46
N ASN A 35 12.10 12.93 -29.57
CA ASN A 35 11.65 12.82 -28.18
C ASN A 35 10.63 13.87 -27.75
N HIS A 36 10.03 14.59 -28.70
CA HIS A 36 9.11 15.69 -28.40
C HIS A 36 7.89 15.67 -29.31
N SER A 37 6.70 15.53 -28.73
CA SER A 37 5.42 15.49 -29.44
C SER A 37 4.37 16.37 -28.76
N LEU A 38 3.46 16.94 -29.54
CA LEU A 38 2.29 17.67 -29.05
C LEU A 38 1.00 16.96 -29.42
N ILE A 39 0.11 16.74 -28.45
CA ILE A 39 -1.23 16.19 -28.68
C ILE A 39 -2.25 17.31 -28.45
N GLN A 40 -2.89 17.79 -29.51
CA GLN A 40 -3.97 18.77 -29.41
C GLN A 40 -5.30 18.05 -29.30
N VAL A 41 -6.05 18.29 -28.22
CA VAL A 41 -7.40 17.75 -28.02
C VAL A 41 -8.40 18.66 -28.75
N LYS A 42 -9.07 18.14 -29.79
CA LYS A 42 -10.00 18.91 -30.62
C LYS A 42 -11.46 18.72 -30.25
N GLN A 43 -11.82 17.52 -29.80
CA GLN A 43 -13.20 17.15 -29.46
C GLN A 43 -13.21 16.42 -28.10
N PRO A 44 -12.93 17.12 -26.98
CA PRO A 44 -12.72 16.49 -25.69
C PRO A 44 -13.96 15.67 -25.27
N GLN A 45 -13.71 14.42 -24.85
CA GLN A 45 -14.66 13.64 -24.06
C GLN A 45 -14.27 13.72 -22.57
N LYS A 46 -14.77 12.81 -21.74
CA LYS A 46 -14.44 12.79 -20.30
C LYS A 46 -12.98 12.45 -20.03
N TYR A 47 -12.40 11.53 -20.80
CA TYR A 47 -11.04 11.02 -20.62
C TYR A 47 -10.23 11.08 -21.92
N LEU A 48 -8.92 11.31 -21.77
CA LEU A 48 -7.90 10.86 -22.71
C LEU A 48 -7.31 9.57 -22.16
N LEU A 49 -7.39 8.47 -22.92
CA LEU A 49 -6.82 7.19 -22.52
C LEU A 49 -5.41 7.05 -23.09
N LEU A 50 -4.43 6.95 -22.19
CA LEU A 50 -3.01 6.87 -22.49
C LEU A 50 -2.57 5.40 -22.53
N PRO A 51 -2.02 4.91 -23.66
CA PRO A 51 -1.47 3.55 -23.75
C PRO A 51 -0.12 3.44 -23.04
N VAL A 52 0.03 2.42 -22.20
CA VAL A 52 1.19 2.21 -21.33
C VAL A 52 1.90 0.90 -21.67
N GLU A 53 3.24 0.93 -21.62
CA GLU A 53 4.12 -0.24 -21.65
C GLU A 53 5.03 -0.19 -20.41
N GLU A 54 4.96 -1.18 -19.52
CA GLU A 54 5.70 -1.12 -18.23
C GLU A 54 7.22 -1.03 -18.42
N THR A 55 7.73 -1.66 -19.48
CA THR A 55 9.15 -1.70 -19.81
C THR A 55 9.64 -0.45 -20.54
N ALA A 56 8.73 0.44 -20.96
CA ALA A 56 9.11 1.69 -21.62
C ALA A 56 9.69 2.70 -20.62
N PRO A 57 10.66 3.54 -21.04
CA PRO A 57 11.07 4.74 -20.31
C PRO A 57 9.90 5.67 -19.98
N GLU A 58 10.04 6.43 -18.89
CA GLU A 58 9.05 7.45 -18.54
C GLU A 58 9.08 8.63 -19.52
N ALA A 59 7.89 9.09 -19.88
CA ALA A 59 7.67 10.35 -20.56
C ALA A 59 7.11 11.37 -19.56
N THR A 60 7.57 12.61 -19.66
CA THR A 60 6.95 13.74 -18.96
C THR A 60 5.87 14.34 -19.86
N VAL A 61 4.68 14.53 -19.30
CA VAL A 61 3.55 15.17 -19.97
C VAL A 61 3.23 16.46 -19.23
N ASN A 62 3.41 17.60 -19.90
CA ASN A 62 2.94 18.89 -19.43
C ASN A 62 1.57 19.17 -20.06
N VAL A 63 0.54 19.31 -19.23
CA VAL A 63 -0.82 19.62 -19.67
C VAL A 63 -0.95 21.12 -19.79
N LEU A 64 -1.04 21.61 -21.03
CA LEU A 64 -1.23 23.01 -21.33
C LEU A 64 -2.72 23.31 -21.51
N VAL A 65 -3.25 24.20 -20.68
CA VAL A 65 -4.63 24.69 -20.74
C VAL A 65 -4.60 26.18 -21.09
N ASN A 66 -5.13 26.54 -22.26
CA ASN A 66 -5.04 27.92 -22.78
C ASN A 66 -3.60 28.47 -22.76
N ASN A 67 -2.62 27.65 -23.19
CA ASN A 67 -1.18 27.93 -23.21
C ASN A 67 -0.52 28.15 -21.84
N LYS A 68 -1.14 27.72 -20.74
CA LYS A 68 -0.52 27.70 -19.42
C LYS A 68 -0.32 26.25 -18.96
N VAL A 69 0.82 25.95 -18.36
CA VAL A 69 1.05 24.65 -17.72
C VAL A 69 0.13 24.57 -16.50
N GLU A 70 -0.81 23.63 -16.56
CA GLU A 70 -1.76 23.38 -15.46
C GLU A 70 -1.27 22.25 -14.55
N LYS A 71 -0.72 21.19 -15.16
CA LYS A 71 -0.26 19.99 -14.46
C LYS A 71 0.86 19.33 -15.24
N SER A 72 1.78 18.69 -14.53
CA SER A 72 2.81 17.83 -15.11
C SER A 72 2.79 16.47 -14.43
N PHE A 73 2.91 15.40 -15.20
CA PHE A 73 2.97 14.04 -14.69
C PHE A 73 3.87 13.16 -15.56
N GLN A 74 4.27 12.02 -15.01
CA GLN A 74 5.07 11.02 -15.71
C GLN A 74 4.22 9.82 -16.09
N VAL A 75 4.45 9.26 -17.27
CA VAL A 75 3.75 8.06 -17.76
C VAL A 75 4.66 7.29 -18.72
N ARG A 76 4.63 5.95 -18.67
CA ARG A 76 5.42 5.08 -19.55
C ARG A 76 4.66 4.80 -20.84
N LEU A 77 4.55 5.80 -21.71
CA LEU A 77 3.83 5.68 -22.97
C LEU A 77 4.37 4.52 -23.81
N ALA A 78 3.46 3.71 -24.33
CA ALA A 78 3.80 2.51 -25.11
C ALA A 78 4.70 2.82 -26.32
N VAL A 79 5.78 2.04 -26.46
CA VAL A 79 6.74 2.14 -27.58
C VAL A 79 6.53 1.00 -28.55
N ASN A 80 6.54 -0.24 -28.07
CA ASN A 80 6.48 -1.45 -28.88
C ASN A 80 5.10 -2.13 -28.81
N LYS A 81 4.45 -2.08 -27.65
CA LYS A 81 3.16 -2.73 -27.39
C LYS A 81 2.40 -1.99 -26.31
N VAL A 82 1.09 -2.17 -26.27
CA VAL A 82 0.24 -1.67 -25.19
C VAL A 82 0.00 -2.79 -24.19
N ASP A 83 0.49 -2.63 -22.96
CA ASP A 83 0.20 -3.55 -21.86
C ASP A 83 -1.16 -3.24 -21.24
N TYR A 84 -1.45 -1.95 -21.00
CA TYR A 84 -2.72 -1.47 -20.48
C TYR A 84 -2.95 0.01 -20.81
N MET A 85 -4.13 0.54 -20.44
CA MET A 85 -4.51 1.94 -20.63
C MET A 85 -4.70 2.61 -19.27
N VAL A 86 -4.29 3.88 -19.15
CA VAL A 86 -4.58 4.73 -17.97
C VAL A 86 -5.37 5.98 -18.39
N PRO A 87 -6.33 6.46 -17.58
CA PRO A 87 -7.13 7.61 -17.93
C PRO A 87 -6.49 8.92 -17.45
N PHE A 88 -6.55 9.94 -18.30
CA PHE A 88 -6.36 11.33 -17.90
C PHE A 88 -7.72 12.05 -17.96
N LEU A 89 -8.16 12.64 -16.85
CA LEU A 89 -9.46 13.30 -16.76
C LEU A 89 -9.43 14.67 -17.47
N LEU A 90 -10.23 14.82 -18.51
CA LEU A 90 -10.37 16.05 -19.30
C LEU A 90 -11.55 16.94 -18.85
N GLU A 91 -12.48 16.39 -18.08
CA GLU A 91 -13.71 17.06 -17.64
C GLU A 91 -13.49 18.45 -17.01
N PRO A 92 -12.48 18.68 -16.13
CA PRO A 92 -12.18 20.02 -15.59
C PRO A 92 -11.77 21.08 -16.63
N TYR A 93 -11.46 20.65 -17.86
CA TYR A 93 -10.95 21.51 -18.94
C TYR A 93 -11.95 21.70 -20.10
N GLN A 94 -13.21 21.29 -19.93
CA GLN A 94 -14.24 21.51 -20.95
C GLN A 94 -14.32 22.98 -21.37
N GLY A 95 -14.42 23.22 -22.68
CA GLY A 95 -14.45 24.57 -23.27
C GLY A 95 -13.10 25.29 -23.32
N LYS A 96 -12.02 24.69 -22.83
CA LYS A 96 -10.65 25.26 -22.89
C LYS A 96 -9.83 24.57 -23.99
N ALA A 97 -8.80 25.25 -24.49
CA ALA A 97 -7.83 24.65 -25.39
C ALA A 97 -6.85 23.79 -24.59
N VAL A 98 -6.83 22.47 -24.84
CA VAL A 98 -5.96 21.51 -24.15
C VAL A 98 -4.91 20.94 -25.11
N VAL A 99 -3.65 21.03 -24.71
CA VAL A 99 -2.51 20.42 -25.42
C VAL A 99 -1.69 19.61 -24.43
N MET A 100 -1.40 18.35 -24.76
CA MET A 100 -0.39 17.56 -24.03
C MET A 100 0.96 17.79 -24.69
N ASP A 101 1.89 18.39 -23.95
CA ASP A 101 3.28 18.56 -24.36
C ASP A 101 4.12 17.42 -23.79
N VAL A 102 4.49 16.48 -24.68
CA VAL A 102 5.04 15.17 -24.31
C VAL A 102 6.54 15.11 -24.64
N HIS A 103 7.34 14.87 -23.60
CA HIS A 103 8.78 14.68 -23.67
C HIS A 103 9.13 13.24 -23.27
N THR A 104 9.61 12.44 -24.21
CA THR A 104 9.88 11.01 -23.98
C THR A 104 11.36 10.75 -23.71
N GLY A 105 11.68 9.89 -22.74
CA GLY A 105 13.05 9.44 -22.46
C GLY A 105 13.61 8.39 -23.43
N ASN A 106 12.97 8.18 -24.58
CA ASN A 106 13.32 7.11 -25.52
C ASN A 106 14.61 7.43 -26.30
N SER A 107 15.41 6.39 -26.58
CA SER A 107 16.63 6.53 -27.37
C SER A 107 16.32 6.39 -28.86
N ARG A 108 15.58 7.34 -29.44
CA ARG A 108 15.20 7.35 -30.86
C ARG A 108 16.20 8.11 -31.72
N SER A 109 16.38 7.67 -32.97
CA SER A 109 17.31 8.30 -33.91
C SER A 109 16.61 9.30 -34.84
N SER A 110 15.30 9.18 -35.04
CA SER A 110 14.55 10.04 -35.96
C SER A 110 13.12 10.34 -35.49
N VAL A 111 12.49 11.35 -36.11
CA VAL A 111 11.05 11.63 -35.95
C VAL A 111 10.19 10.48 -36.46
N ARG A 112 10.63 9.76 -37.49
CA ARG A 112 9.91 8.60 -38.02
C ARG A 112 9.79 7.50 -36.97
N ASP A 113 10.88 7.24 -36.25
CA ASP A 113 10.87 6.27 -35.16
C ASP A 113 9.87 6.67 -34.06
N ALA A 114 9.71 7.98 -33.81
CA ALA A 114 8.70 8.48 -32.87
C ALA A 114 7.29 8.26 -33.42
N MET A 115 7.05 8.47 -34.71
CA MET A 115 5.73 8.22 -35.33
C MET A 115 5.31 6.74 -35.26
N ASP A 116 6.29 5.83 -35.22
CA ASP A 116 6.07 4.38 -35.20
C ASP A 116 5.79 3.83 -33.79
N ASP A 117 5.84 4.64 -32.71
CA ASP A 117 5.51 4.15 -31.37
C ASP A 117 4.06 3.68 -31.27
N ALA A 118 3.85 2.54 -30.60
CA ALA A 118 2.54 1.93 -30.40
C ALA A 118 1.52 2.86 -29.70
N CYS A 119 1.96 3.78 -28.84
CA CYS A 119 1.01 4.65 -28.15
C CYS A 119 0.20 5.55 -29.09
N TRP A 120 0.72 5.96 -30.24
CA TRP A 120 0.03 6.94 -31.10
C TRP A 120 -1.17 6.34 -31.83
N SER A 121 -1.14 5.04 -32.13
CA SER A 121 -2.26 4.33 -32.76
C SER A 121 -3.40 4.02 -31.79
N ASP A 122 -3.09 3.80 -30.51
CA ASP A 122 -4.07 3.37 -29.50
C ASP A 122 -4.57 4.51 -28.59
N LEU A 123 -3.91 5.67 -28.62
CA LEU A 123 -4.34 6.88 -27.93
C LEU A 123 -5.76 7.29 -28.37
N LYS A 124 -6.69 7.44 -27.42
CA LYS A 124 -8.09 7.74 -27.74
C LYS A 124 -8.82 8.56 -26.69
N LEU A 125 -9.87 9.24 -27.13
CA LEU A 125 -10.82 9.93 -26.25
C LEU A 125 -11.96 8.98 -25.87
N ALA A 126 -12.44 9.07 -24.63
CA ALA A 126 -13.52 8.21 -24.13
C ALA A 126 -14.43 8.92 -23.13
N GLY A 127 -15.72 8.58 -23.12
CA GLY A 127 -16.70 9.05 -22.13
C GLY A 127 -16.63 8.30 -20.80
N THR A 128 -16.08 7.07 -20.82
CA THR A 128 -15.96 6.18 -19.66
C THR A 128 -14.59 5.50 -19.64
N PHE A 129 -14.13 5.10 -18.46
CA PHE A 129 -12.97 4.26 -18.28
C PHE A 129 -13.38 2.93 -17.64
N ASP A 130 -12.99 1.81 -18.24
CA ASP A 130 -13.39 0.48 -17.77
C ASP A 130 -12.39 -0.05 -16.73
N VAL A 131 -12.85 -0.04 -15.48
CA VAL A 131 -12.13 -0.54 -14.30
C VAL A 131 -12.47 -2.00 -13.97
N THR A 132 -13.21 -2.71 -14.83
CA THR A 132 -13.52 -4.13 -14.63
C THR A 132 -12.22 -4.90 -14.42
N ASN A 133 -12.19 -5.77 -13.41
CA ASN A 133 -11.00 -6.55 -13.10
C ASN A 133 -10.62 -7.48 -14.28
N ARG A 134 -9.38 -7.37 -14.75
CA ARG A 134 -8.77 -8.25 -15.76
C ARG A 134 -7.59 -9.06 -15.22
N GLU A 135 -7.25 -8.87 -13.95
CA GLU A 135 -6.10 -9.49 -13.30
C GLU A 135 -6.49 -10.78 -12.60
N GLU A 136 -5.76 -11.86 -12.90
CA GLU A 136 -5.92 -13.17 -12.26
C GLU A 136 -5.64 -13.07 -10.76
N PHE A 137 -4.61 -12.31 -10.39
CA PHE A 137 -4.14 -12.14 -9.02
C PHE A 137 -4.83 -11.03 -8.24
N ARG A 138 -5.85 -10.33 -8.77
CA ARG A 138 -6.55 -9.31 -7.97
C ARG A 138 -7.24 -9.96 -6.77
N PRO A 139 -6.88 -9.61 -5.53
CA PRO A 139 -7.55 -10.07 -4.32
C PRO A 139 -9.07 -9.95 -4.41
N LEU A 140 -9.78 -10.90 -3.82
CA LEU A 140 -11.23 -10.89 -3.81
C LEU A 140 -11.80 -10.00 -2.72
N TYR A 141 -11.18 -9.95 -1.54
CA TYR A 141 -11.72 -9.26 -0.36
C TYR A 141 -10.75 -8.26 0.29
N HIS A 142 -9.51 -8.15 -0.21
CA HIS A 142 -8.61 -7.09 0.19
C HIS A 142 -8.88 -5.83 -0.64
N HIS A 143 -8.72 -4.66 -0.01
CA HIS A 143 -8.75 -3.39 -0.74
C HIS A 143 -7.59 -3.33 -1.75
N THR A 144 -7.90 -2.87 -2.96
CA THR A 144 -6.95 -2.55 -4.02
C THR A 144 -7.39 -1.26 -4.68
N PRO A 145 -6.51 -0.46 -5.30
CA PRO A 145 -6.98 0.62 -6.15
C PRO A 145 -7.72 0.02 -7.36
N SER A 146 -8.70 0.73 -7.92
CA SER A 146 -9.42 0.25 -9.11
C SER A 146 -8.49 -0.08 -10.28
N TYR A 147 -7.40 0.69 -10.43
CA TYR A 147 -6.30 0.48 -11.37
C TYR A 147 -5.06 1.19 -10.83
N GLY A 148 -3.90 1.11 -11.49
CA GLY A 148 -2.70 1.87 -11.12
C GLY A 148 -1.93 1.29 -9.92
N TRP A 149 -1.00 2.05 -9.37
CA TRP A 149 -0.17 1.65 -8.21
C TRP A 149 -0.73 2.17 -6.90
N MET A 150 -0.67 1.34 -5.85
CA MET A 150 -0.88 1.77 -4.46
C MET A 150 0.26 1.37 -3.54
N ASN A 151 0.60 2.24 -2.57
CA ASN A 151 1.38 1.85 -1.38
C ASN A 151 0.65 2.17 -0.07
N ASP A 152 1.18 3.08 0.73
CA ASP A 152 0.81 3.26 2.14
C ASP A 152 -0.67 3.64 2.29
N PRO A 153 -1.40 3.06 3.24
CA PRO A 153 -2.66 3.63 3.70
C PRO A 153 -2.42 4.99 4.38
N ASN A 154 -3.30 5.95 4.14
CA ASN A 154 -3.16 7.33 4.57
C ASN A 154 -4.48 7.92 5.07
N GLY A 155 -4.38 9.01 5.83
CA GLY A 155 -5.52 9.90 6.11
C GLY A 155 -6.72 9.21 6.76
N MET A 156 -6.52 8.07 7.42
CA MET A 156 -7.63 7.21 7.81
C MET A 156 -8.38 7.77 9.01
N PHE A 157 -9.69 7.93 8.87
CA PHE A 157 -10.57 8.35 9.97
C PHE A 157 -11.94 7.68 9.85
N TYR A 158 -12.64 7.57 10.97
CA TYR A 158 -14.04 7.18 11.01
C TYR A 158 -14.92 8.39 11.34
N LYS A 159 -15.98 8.61 10.57
CA LYS A 159 -16.96 9.69 10.82
C LYS A 159 -18.33 9.28 10.28
N ASP A 160 -19.38 9.56 11.05
CA ASP A 160 -20.78 9.40 10.64
C ASP A 160 -21.17 8.02 10.06
N GLY A 161 -20.57 6.94 10.58
CA GLY A 161 -20.89 5.57 10.14
C GLY A 161 -19.96 5.03 9.05
N GLU A 162 -18.91 5.76 8.69
CA GLU A 162 -18.06 5.46 7.54
C GLU A 162 -16.57 5.54 7.90
N TYR A 163 -15.83 4.50 7.50
CA TYR A 163 -14.38 4.44 7.53
C TYR A 163 -13.85 4.99 6.21
N HIS A 164 -13.05 6.05 6.27
CA HIS A 164 -12.33 6.55 5.10
C HIS A 164 -10.93 5.94 5.06
N LEU A 165 -10.53 5.45 3.88
CA LEU A 165 -9.22 4.93 3.57
C LEU A 165 -8.67 5.74 2.40
N TYR A 166 -7.68 6.58 2.67
CA TYR A 166 -6.85 7.16 1.62
C TYR A 166 -5.60 6.32 1.46
N TYR A 167 -4.89 6.51 0.36
CA TYR A 167 -3.69 5.74 0.09
C TYR A 167 -2.80 6.44 -0.94
N GLN A 168 -1.49 6.22 -0.82
CA GLN A 168 -0.53 6.65 -1.83
C GLN A 168 -0.87 5.98 -3.17
N TYR A 169 -1.05 6.80 -4.21
CA TYR A 169 -1.64 6.36 -5.48
C TYR A 169 -0.89 6.94 -6.69
N ASN A 170 -0.61 6.10 -7.70
CA ASN A 170 -0.23 6.56 -9.05
C ASN A 170 -1.40 6.31 -10.04
N PRO A 171 -2.13 7.36 -10.46
CA PRO A 171 -3.19 7.22 -11.45
C PRO A 171 -2.68 7.04 -12.90
N TYR A 172 -1.37 7.13 -13.14
CA TYR A 172 -0.80 7.11 -14.49
C TYR A 172 0.12 5.91 -14.75
N GLY A 173 0.09 4.90 -13.89
CA GLY A 173 0.83 3.66 -14.09
C GLY A 173 0.75 2.70 -12.91
N SER A 174 1.17 1.46 -13.14
CA SER A 174 1.26 0.37 -12.16
C SER A 174 2.56 0.35 -11.37
N MET A 175 3.41 1.38 -11.50
CA MET A 175 4.68 1.52 -10.76
C MET A 175 4.65 2.77 -9.89
N TRP A 176 5.54 2.83 -8.90
CA TRP A 176 5.65 4.00 -8.04
C TRP A 176 5.99 5.27 -8.85
N GLY A 177 5.19 6.33 -8.68
CA GLY A 177 5.35 7.63 -9.32
C GLY A 177 4.09 8.49 -9.18
N ASN A 178 4.15 9.79 -9.47
CA ASN A 178 2.99 10.71 -9.43
C ASN A 178 2.16 10.65 -8.13
N MET A 179 2.83 10.50 -6.98
CA MET A 179 2.16 10.23 -5.71
C MET A 179 1.06 11.25 -5.39
N THR A 180 -0.12 10.70 -5.14
CA THR A 180 -1.41 11.35 -4.99
C THR A 180 -2.17 10.59 -3.89
N TRP A 181 -3.11 11.21 -3.18
CA TRP A 181 -4.01 10.45 -2.29
C TRP A 181 -5.22 9.93 -3.05
N GLY A 182 -5.24 8.62 -3.32
CA GLY A 182 -6.46 7.91 -3.70
C GLY A 182 -7.42 7.80 -2.52
N HIS A 183 -8.68 7.42 -2.78
CA HIS A 183 -9.71 7.40 -1.74
C HIS A 183 -10.70 6.26 -1.94
N SER A 184 -11.00 5.58 -0.85
CA SER A 184 -12.13 4.65 -0.73
C SER A 184 -12.78 4.78 0.63
N SER A 185 -14.04 4.38 0.75
CA SER A 185 -14.73 4.34 2.03
C SER A 185 -15.45 3.01 2.24
N SER A 186 -15.73 2.69 3.49
CA SER A 186 -16.46 1.47 3.85
C SER A 186 -17.29 1.69 5.11
N LYS A 187 -18.42 1.00 5.20
CA LYS A 187 -19.23 0.93 6.44
C LYS A 187 -18.86 -0.24 7.33
N ASP A 188 -18.05 -1.17 6.82
CA ASP A 188 -17.76 -2.45 7.46
C ASP A 188 -16.31 -2.91 7.24
N LEU A 189 -15.39 -2.01 6.85
CA LEU A 189 -13.96 -2.30 6.63
C LEU A 189 -13.65 -3.40 5.60
N VAL A 190 -14.66 -3.97 4.92
CA VAL A 190 -14.48 -5.07 3.96
C VAL A 190 -15.09 -4.76 2.60
N ASN A 191 -16.24 -4.10 2.55
CA ASN A 191 -16.88 -3.67 1.31
C ASN A 191 -16.52 -2.20 1.06
N TRP A 192 -15.66 -1.97 0.05
CA TRP A 192 -15.09 -0.66 -0.25
C TRP A 192 -15.78 0.00 -1.44
N GLU A 193 -16.17 1.25 -1.28
CA GLU A 193 -16.61 2.15 -2.35
C GLU A 193 -15.43 3.04 -2.78
N HIS A 194 -15.14 3.07 -4.08
CA HIS A 194 -14.06 3.89 -4.62
C HIS A 194 -14.56 5.29 -4.96
N HIS A 195 -13.77 6.30 -4.58
CA HIS A 195 -14.07 7.72 -4.80
C HIS A 195 -13.06 8.34 -5.76
N PRO A 196 -13.33 9.56 -6.26
CA PRO A 196 -12.31 10.37 -6.93
C PRO A 196 -11.07 10.57 -6.05
N VAL A 197 -9.96 10.94 -6.69
CA VAL A 197 -8.74 11.35 -5.99
C VAL A 197 -9.04 12.47 -4.99
N ALA A 198 -8.51 12.36 -3.77
CA ALA A 198 -8.78 13.29 -2.68
C ALA A 198 -7.82 14.48 -2.64
N ILE A 199 -6.50 14.24 -2.77
CA ILE A 199 -5.48 15.29 -2.75
C ILE A 199 -4.51 15.06 -3.90
N GLU A 200 -4.41 16.04 -4.80
CA GLU A 200 -3.50 16.01 -5.96
C GLU A 200 -2.20 16.78 -5.70
N PRO A 201 -1.09 16.40 -6.38
CA PRO A 201 0.13 17.18 -6.42
C PRO A 201 -0.10 18.63 -6.84
N ASN A 202 0.65 19.55 -6.25
CA ASN A 202 0.61 20.97 -6.58
C ASN A 202 2.04 21.53 -6.72
N GLY A 203 2.18 22.86 -6.73
CA GLY A 203 3.48 23.52 -6.85
C GLY A 203 4.51 23.19 -5.76
N LEU A 204 4.10 22.56 -4.65
CA LEU A 204 4.97 22.11 -3.56
C LEU A 204 5.50 20.66 -3.76
N GLY A 205 5.03 19.95 -4.77
CA GLY A 205 5.49 18.61 -5.13
C GLY A 205 4.41 17.53 -5.04
N ALA A 206 4.85 16.28 -4.99
CA ALA A 206 3.99 15.11 -4.87
C ALA A 206 3.38 15.01 -3.46
N VAL A 207 2.24 14.34 -3.35
CA VAL A 207 1.53 14.14 -2.08
C VAL A 207 1.98 12.82 -1.49
N PHE A 208 2.84 12.87 -0.49
CA PHE A 208 3.32 11.73 0.28
C PHE A 208 2.40 11.44 1.48
N SER A 209 2.71 10.35 2.19
CA SER A 209 1.90 9.82 3.28
C SER A 209 1.62 10.83 4.40
N GLY A 210 0.60 10.53 5.20
CA GLY A 210 0.13 11.38 6.28
C GLY A 210 -1.17 10.86 6.90
N SER A 211 -1.78 11.69 7.73
CA SER A 211 -2.93 11.32 8.57
C SER A 211 -4.05 12.35 8.50
N SER A 212 -5.21 11.99 9.05
CA SER A 212 -6.35 12.90 9.13
C SER A 212 -7.10 12.74 10.45
N VAL A 213 -7.69 13.84 10.93
CA VAL A 213 -8.47 13.90 12.17
C VAL A 213 -9.74 14.72 11.96
N VAL A 214 -10.74 14.48 12.81
CA VAL A 214 -11.97 15.28 12.86
C VAL A 214 -11.79 16.41 13.87
N ASP A 215 -11.75 17.66 13.40
CA ASP A 215 -11.69 18.86 14.25
C ASP A 215 -13.09 19.21 14.78
N LYS A 216 -13.50 18.51 15.84
CA LYS A 216 -14.83 18.66 16.47
C LYS A 216 -15.11 20.08 16.99
N ASN A 217 -14.07 20.85 17.26
CA ASN A 217 -14.17 22.14 17.95
C ASN A 217 -13.78 23.34 17.07
N ASN A 218 -13.47 23.11 15.80
CA ASN A 218 -13.04 24.14 14.85
C ASN A 218 -11.79 24.91 15.35
N VAL A 219 -10.85 24.22 15.99
CA VAL A 219 -9.60 24.85 16.46
C VAL A 219 -8.69 25.25 15.30
N ALA A 220 -8.78 24.54 14.17
CA ALA A 220 -8.06 24.91 12.95
C ALA A 220 -8.69 26.11 12.21
N GLY A 221 -9.97 26.39 12.46
CA GLY A 221 -10.70 27.52 11.87
C GLY A 221 -11.35 27.25 10.50
N PHE A 222 -11.43 26.00 10.06
CA PHE A 222 -11.99 25.62 8.75
C PHE A 222 -13.47 25.17 8.80
N GLY A 223 -14.06 25.11 9.99
CA GLY A 223 -15.42 24.67 10.23
C GLY A 223 -15.49 23.64 11.35
N LYS A 224 -16.63 23.60 12.04
CA LYS A 224 -16.88 22.56 13.05
C LYS A 224 -17.01 21.21 12.36
N ASP A 225 -16.39 20.19 12.94
CA ASP A 225 -16.38 18.81 12.41
C ASP A 225 -15.70 18.69 11.03
N ALA A 226 -14.90 19.69 10.65
CA ALA A 226 -14.06 19.62 9.47
C ALA A 226 -13.04 18.48 9.63
N VAL A 227 -12.73 17.81 8.52
CA VAL A 227 -11.65 16.83 8.50
C VAL A 227 -10.37 17.56 8.13
N ILE A 228 -9.35 17.45 8.97
CA ILE A 228 -8.03 18.05 8.73
C ILE A 228 -7.08 16.93 8.32
N ALA A 229 -6.46 17.07 7.16
CA ALA A 229 -5.41 16.21 6.68
C ALA A 229 -4.06 16.91 6.78
N ILE A 230 -3.06 16.23 7.34
CA ILE A 230 -1.66 16.69 7.29
C ILE A 230 -0.87 15.61 6.55
N TYR A 231 -0.10 16.04 5.55
CA TYR A 231 0.62 15.17 4.62
C TYR A 231 1.98 15.75 4.27
N THR A 232 2.91 14.90 3.83
CA THR A 232 4.20 15.37 3.33
C THR A 232 4.05 15.86 1.88
N SER A 233 4.41 17.11 1.59
CA SER A 233 4.67 17.55 0.22
C SER A 233 6.12 17.21 -0.13
N ALA A 234 6.30 16.39 -1.15
CA ALA A 234 7.60 15.89 -1.60
C ALA A 234 7.99 16.54 -2.92
N GLY A 235 8.77 17.63 -2.83
CA GLY A 235 9.35 18.33 -3.98
C GLY A 235 10.87 18.29 -3.91
N ALA A 236 11.51 19.45 -4.03
CA ALA A 236 12.96 19.57 -3.79
C ALA A 236 13.37 19.25 -2.34
N SER A 237 12.41 19.32 -1.41
CA SER A 237 12.55 18.92 -0.01
C SER A 237 11.24 18.28 0.46
N GLN A 238 11.27 17.57 1.58
CA GLN A 238 10.08 17.03 2.24
C GLN A 238 9.62 18.03 3.31
N ILE A 239 8.42 18.58 3.13
CA ILE A 239 7.79 19.57 4.03
C ILE A 239 6.38 19.09 4.39
N GLN A 240 5.83 19.54 5.52
CA GLN A 240 4.51 19.07 5.97
C GLN A 240 3.45 20.14 5.65
N SER A 241 2.41 19.72 4.96
CA SER A 241 1.34 20.55 4.43
C SER A 241 0.00 20.10 5.00
N LEU A 242 -0.95 21.02 5.04
CA LEU A 242 -2.31 20.82 5.51
C LEU A 242 -3.31 20.93 4.36
N ALA A 243 -4.34 20.09 4.39
CA ALA A 243 -5.57 20.26 3.64
C ALA A 243 -6.78 20.06 4.58
N TYR A 244 -7.93 20.59 4.19
CA TYR A 244 -9.16 20.45 4.98
C TYR A 244 -10.35 20.10 4.10
N SER A 245 -11.29 19.35 4.68
CA SER A 245 -12.56 19.01 4.06
C SER A 245 -13.72 19.46 4.96
N THR A 246 -14.75 20.02 4.31
CA THR A 246 -16.02 20.43 4.95
C THR A 246 -17.20 19.60 4.45
N ASP A 247 -16.95 18.56 3.65
CA ASP A 247 -17.93 17.67 3.02
C ASP A 247 -17.70 16.20 3.42
N ASN A 248 -17.31 15.97 4.68
CA ASN A 248 -17.06 14.64 5.25
C ASN A 248 -15.87 13.88 4.64
N GLY A 249 -14.84 14.58 4.19
CA GLY A 249 -13.66 13.99 3.57
C GLY A 249 -13.82 13.62 2.10
N GLN A 250 -14.92 13.98 1.44
CA GLN A 250 -15.11 13.65 0.03
C GLN A 250 -14.21 14.50 -0.88
N THR A 251 -14.00 15.78 -0.54
CA THR A 251 -13.06 16.65 -1.25
C THR A 251 -12.22 17.46 -0.27
N PHE A 252 -10.96 17.73 -0.64
CA PHE A 252 -10.03 18.50 0.18
C PHE A 252 -9.61 19.79 -0.51
N GLN A 253 -9.55 20.87 0.28
CA GLN A 253 -8.95 22.14 -0.10
C GLN A 253 -7.56 22.24 0.54
N THR A 254 -6.53 22.44 -0.28
CA THR A 254 -5.17 22.63 0.23
C THR A 254 -5.03 23.99 0.89
N TYR A 255 -4.46 24.03 2.10
CA TYR A 255 -4.25 25.27 2.82
C TYR A 255 -3.25 26.19 2.11
N GLU A 256 -3.65 27.44 1.88
CA GLU A 256 -2.93 28.38 1.04
C GLU A 256 -1.62 28.88 1.67
N GLN A 257 -1.45 28.71 2.99
CA GLN A 257 -0.23 29.12 3.72
C GLN A 257 0.71 27.94 4.02
N ASN A 258 0.57 26.82 3.30
CA ASN A 258 1.51 25.71 3.39
C ASN A 258 2.95 26.13 3.01
N PRO A 259 3.98 25.46 3.58
CA PRO A 259 3.89 24.37 4.56
C PRO A 259 3.66 24.84 6.00
N ILE A 260 3.12 23.94 6.84
CA ILE A 260 2.90 24.18 8.28
C ILE A 260 4.07 23.69 9.17
N ILE A 261 4.89 22.75 8.67
CA ILE A 261 6.13 22.32 9.33
C ILE A 261 7.22 22.18 8.27
N THR A 262 8.38 22.76 8.54
CA THR A 262 9.61 22.60 7.76
C THR A 262 10.72 21.99 8.61
N ALA A 263 11.65 21.31 7.97
CA ALA A 263 12.84 20.76 8.61
C ALA A 263 14.08 21.00 7.73
N ASP A 264 15.26 21.06 8.36
CA ASP A 264 16.56 21.13 7.68
C ASP A 264 17.08 19.75 7.23
N ARG A 265 16.27 18.69 7.46
CA ARG A 265 16.54 17.29 7.13
C ARG A 265 15.29 16.65 6.53
N GLU A 266 15.45 15.50 5.88
CA GLU A 266 14.31 14.72 5.40
C GLU A 266 13.45 14.22 6.56
N ALA A 267 12.20 14.69 6.59
CA ALA A 267 11.20 14.24 7.53
C ALA A 267 9.85 14.08 6.83
N ARG A 268 9.13 13.00 7.14
CA ARG A 268 7.88 12.65 6.45
C ARG A 268 6.91 11.85 7.31
N ASP A 269 5.75 11.59 6.73
CA ASP A 269 4.69 10.74 7.25
C ASP A 269 4.08 11.24 8.57
N PRO A 270 3.53 12.46 8.61
CA PRO A 270 2.93 13.03 9.81
C PRO A 270 1.70 12.24 10.27
N ASN A 271 1.74 11.69 11.48
CA ASN A 271 0.60 11.06 12.14
C ASN A 271 0.16 11.89 13.35
N MET A 272 -1.12 12.27 13.42
CA MET A 272 -1.64 13.16 14.46
C MET A 272 -2.87 12.62 15.20
N PHE A 273 -2.97 12.98 16.47
CA PHE A 273 -4.11 12.67 17.34
C PHE A 273 -4.29 13.75 18.42
N PHE A 274 -5.45 13.80 19.06
CA PHE A 274 -5.68 14.67 20.23
C PHE A 274 -5.34 13.92 21.51
N HIS A 275 -4.45 14.49 22.33
CA HIS A 275 -4.06 13.93 23.62
C HIS A 275 -4.87 14.58 24.74
N GLU A 276 -5.92 13.89 25.20
CA GLU A 276 -6.88 14.37 26.20
C GLU A 276 -6.20 14.84 27.49
N GLU A 277 -5.20 14.10 27.99
CA GLU A 277 -4.55 14.41 29.27
C GLU A 277 -3.74 15.72 29.25
N SER A 278 -3.19 16.13 28.10
CA SER A 278 -2.50 17.42 27.96
C SER A 278 -3.36 18.51 27.33
N GLY A 279 -4.49 18.16 26.73
CA GLY A 279 -5.35 19.07 25.97
C GLY A 279 -4.69 19.63 24.71
N LYS A 280 -3.77 18.89 24.09
CA LYS A 280 -3.02 19.30 22.90
C LYS A 280 -3.21 18.32 21.75
N TRP A 281 -3.14 18.82 20.52
CA TRP A 281 -2.87 17.98 19.37
C TRP A 281 -1.42 17.56 19.36
N ILE A 282 -1.17 16.29 19.08
CA ILE A 282 0.15 15.69 18.98
C ILE A 282 0.37 15.25 17.54
N LEU A 283 1.56 15.48 17.02
CA LEU A 283 1.99 14.97 15.72
C LEU A 283 3.33 14.26 15.87
N VAL A 284 3.40 13.04 15.36
CA VAL A 284 4.62 12.25 15.26
C VAL A 284 5.08 12.26 13.80
N LEU A 285 6.35 12.58 13.57
CA LEU A 285 6.95 12.75 12.26
C LEU A 285 8.24 11.91 12.16
N ALA A 286 8.39 11.11 11.13
CA ALA A 286 9.59 10.32 10.94
C ALA A 286 10.72 11.19 10.38
N ALA A 287 11.79 11.37 11.15
CA ALA A 287 13.07 11.88 10.67
C ALA A 287 13.83 10.71 10.05
N ALA A 288 13.45 10.37 8.81
CA ALA A 288 13.60 9.03 8.29
C ALA A 288 15.05 8.54 8.23
N LEU A 289 15.97 9.40 7.80
CA LEU A 289 17.41 9.09 7.73
C LEU A 289 18.10 9.09 9.10
N ASP A 290 17.55 9.82 10.07
CA ASP A 290 18.07 9.91 11.43
C ASP A 290 17.61 8.76 12.33
N LYS A 291 16.60 7.99 11.88
CA LYS A 291 16.02 6.83 12.60
C LYS A 291 15.41 7.26 13.93
N GLU A 292 14.68 8.37 13.87
CA GLU A 292 13.99 8.98 14.99
C GLU A 292 12.57 9.37 14.60
N MET A 293 11.69 9.37 15.59
CA MET A 293 10.35 9.94 15.55
C MET A 293 10.37 11.26 16.31
N TRP A 294 10.19 12.36 15.59
CA TRP A 294 10.05 13.69 16.17
C TRP A 294 8.61 13.90 16.63
N ILE A 295 8.43 14.44 17.84
CA ILE A 295 7.12 14.65 18.46
C ILE A 295 6.88 16.16 18.54
N TYR A 296 5.71 16.58 18.07
CA TYR A 296 5.26 17.96 18.06
C TYR A 296 3.93 18.11 18.82
N SER A 297 3.70 19.30 19.36
CA SER A 297 2.41 19.69 19.95
C SER A 297 1.82 20.92 19.25
N SER A 298 0.49 21.03 19.23
CA SER A 298 -0.23 22.18 18.68
C SER A 298 -1.55 22.44 19.42
N ASP A 299 -1.96 23.71 19.45
CA ASP A 299 -3.29 24.15 19.90
C ASP A 299 -4.32 24.23 18.75
N ASP A 300 -3.86 24.42 17.51
CA ASP A 300 -4.69 24.87 16.40
C ASP A 300 -4.46 24.09 15.09
N LEU A 301 -3.72 22.97 15.14
CA LEU A 301 -3.34 22.10 14.02
C LEU A 301 -2.49 22.77 12.92
N LYS A 302 -2.15 24.05 13.06
CA LYS A 302 -1.38 24.83 12.08
C LYS A 302 -0.01 25.22 12.61
N ASN A 303 0.06 25.62 13.86
CA ASN A 303 1.29 26.03 14.53
C ASN A 303 1.79 24.89 15.41
N TRP A 304 2.94 24.33 15.06
CA TRP A 304 3.50 23.14 15.71
C TRP A 304 4.82 23.44 16.43
N THR A 305 4.93 23.00 17.68
CA THR A 305 6.15 23.11 18.48
C THR A 305 6.79 21.74 18.63
N LYS A 306 8.06 21.57 18.22
CA LYS A 306 8.79 20.33 18.45
C LYS A 306 9.07 20.17 19.96
N GLU A 307 8.59 19.08 20.55
CA GLU A 307 8.69 18.80 21.99
C GLU A 307 9.84 17.85 22.29
N SER A 308 9.98 16.78 21.50
CA SER A 308 11.01 15.77 21.72
C SER A 308 11.31 14.92 20.49
N ALA A 309 12.18 13.94 20.65
CA ALA A 309 12.45 12.89 19.68
C ALA A 309 12.65 11.55 20.40
N PHE A 310 12.31 10.44 19.75
CA PHE A 310 12.52 9.07 20.22
C PHE A 310 13.08 8.19 19.09
N GLY A 311 13.93 7.22 19.42
CA GLY A 311 14.28 6.14 18.48
C GLY A 311 15.74 5.76 18.43
N LYS A 312 16.67 6.70 18.63
CA LYS A 312 18.11 6.42 18.49
C LYS A 312 18.59 5.30 19.42
N GLY A 313 19.14 4.24 18.84
CA GLY A 313 19.60 3.04 19.54
C GLY A 313 18.49 2.04 19.93
N TYR A 314 17.23 2.32 19.65
CA TYR A 314 16.10 1.42 19.93
C TYR A 314 15.68 0.64 18.68
N GLY A 315 15.35 -0.65 18.86
CA GLY A 315 14.80 -1.51 17.84
C GLY A 315 15.69 -1.69 16.61
N ALA A 316 15.08 -2.11 15.51
CA ALA A 316 15.77 -2.24 14.22
C ALA A 316 16.11 -0.86 13.64
N GLN A 317 17.31 -0.73 13.09
CA GLN A 317 17.93 0.55 12.67
C GLN A 317 18.61 0.46 11.30
N GLU A 318 18.42 -0.63 10.56
CA GLU A 318 19.17 -0.92 9.33
C GLU A 318 18.70 -0.11 8.11
N GLY A 319 17.55 0.56 8.20
CA GLY A 319 17.04 1.43 7.14
C GLY A 319 16.28 2.64 7.67
N VAL A 320 15.58 3.29 6.75
CA VAL A 320 14.82 4.51 7.07
C VAL A 320 13.61 4.17 7.90
N TRP A 321 13.29 5.03 8.87
CA TRP A 321 12.06 4.93 9.64
C TRP A 321 10.96 5.75 8.96
N GLU A 322 9.76 5.20 8.88
CA GLU A 322 8.62 5.73 8.12
C GLU A 322 7.31 5.45 8.87
N CYS A 323 6.24 6.11 8.46
CA CYS A 323 4.86 5.88 8.88
C CYS A 323 4.69 5.62 10.39
N PRO A 324 4.99 6.61 11.26
CA PRO A 324 4.74 6.49 12.69
C PRO A 324 3.24 6.41 13.00
N ASP A 325 2.90 5.75 14.11
CA ASP A 325 1.58 5.84 14.71
C ASP A 325 1.68 5.65 16.23
N LEU A 326 1.17 6.61 17.01
CA LEU A 326 1.27 6.61 18.47
C LEU A 326 -0.12 6.57 19.10
N MET A 327 -0.39 5.53 19.86
CA MET A 327 -1.73 5.24 20.39
C MET A 327 -1.69 4.60 21.78
N LYS A 328 -2.80 4.67 22.52
CA LYS A 328 -2.90 4.15 23.89
C LYS A 328 -3.72 2.86 23.92
N LEU A 329 -3.06 1.72 24.03
CA LEU A 329 -3.70 0.40 23.97
C LEU A 329 -4.07 -0.14 25.35
N PRO A 330 -5.25 -0.79 25.49
CA PRO A 330 -5.62 -1.51 26.70
C PRO A 330 -4.79 -2.79 26.86
N VAL A 331 -4.51 -3.16 28.12
CA VAL A 331 -3.89 -4.45 28.44
C VAL A 331 -4.98 -5.48 28.74
N ARG A 332 -5.09 -6.50 27.87
CA ARG A 332 -6.07 -7.58 27.91
C ARG A 332 -6.22 -8.16 29.32
N GLY A 333 -7.45 -8.23 29.80
CA GLY A 333 -7.79 -8.84 31.09
C GLY A 333 -7.46 -7.96 32.31
N THR A 334 -7.05 -6.71 32.12
CA THR A 334 -6.77 -5.77 33.22
C THR A 334 -7.47 -4.42 33.00
N LYS A 335 -7.27 -3.46 33.91
CA LYS A 335 -7.69 -2.06 33.76
C LYS A 335 -6.54 -1.14 33.30
N GLU A 336 -5.36 -1.70 33.05
CA GLU A 336 -4.17 -0.96 32.64
C GLU A 336 -4.22 -0.61 31.14
N SER A 337 -3.55 0.46 30.75
CA SER A 337 -3.28 0.78 29.36
C SER A 337 -1.86 1.33 29.22
N LYS A 338 -1.23 1.11 28.08
CA LYS A 338 0.12 1.59 27.76
C LYS A 338 0.14 2.25 26.39
N TRP A 339 1.09 3.15 26.19
CA TRP A 339 1.31 3.77 24.89
C TRP A 339 2.12 2.86 24.00
N VAL A 340 1.75 2.80 22.73
CA VAL A 340 2.44 2.05 21.69
C VAL A 340 2.76 2.96 20.53
N LEU A 341 4.04 2.97 20.13
CA LEU A 341 4.52 3.63 18.93
C LEU A 341 4.81 2.57 17.87
N ILE A 342 4.04 2.54 16.79
CA ILE A 342 4.35 1.79 15.58
C ILE A 342 5.39 2.59 14.79
N CYS A 343 6.38 1.87 14.27
CA CYS A 343 7.43 2.39 13.40
C CYS A 343 7.62 1.45 12.23
N ASN A 344 7.45 1.94 11.01
CA ASN A 344 7.73 1.17 9.81
C ASN A 344 9.20 1.41 9.39
N ILE A 345 9.89 0.39 8.90
CA ILE A 345 11.31 0.45 8.50
C ILE A 345 11.59 -0.15 7.12
N ASN A 346 12.42 0.52 6.30
CA ASN A 346 12.86 0.02 4.99
C ASN A 346 14.31 0.44 4.61
N PRO A 347 15.20 -0.50 4.21
CA PRO A 347 15.14 -1.93 4.49
C PRO A 347 15.37 -2.19 5.99
N GLY A 348 15.41 -3.45 6.41
CA GLY A 348 15.68 -3.82 7.82
C GLY A 348 14.61 -4.68 8.45
N GLY A 349 13.60 -5.09 7.67
CA GLY A 349 12.64 -6.11 8.11
C GLY A 349 13.30 -7.47 8.38
N PRO A 350 12.66 -8.32 9.21
CA PRO A 350 13.26 -9.55 9.72
C PRO A 350 13.58 -10.59 8.62
N PHE A 351 12.96 -10.46 7.45
CA PHE A 351 13.17 -11.34 6.28
C PHE A 351 13.65 -10.56 5.04
N GLY A 352 14.27 -9.41 5.25
CA GLY A 352 14.69 -8.48 4.21
C GLY A 352 13.59 -7.51 3.78
N GLY A 353 14.02 -6.36 3.27
CA GLY A 353 13.09 -5.32 2.82
C GLY A 353 12.38 -4.62 3.95
N SER A 354 11.11 -4.32 3.74
CA SER A 354 10.30 -3.46 4.59
C SER A 354 9.46 -4.22 5.62
N ALA A 355 9.30 -3.68 6.83
CA ALA A 355 8.47 -4.26 7.90
C ALA A 355 7.96 -3.22 8.91
N ALA A 356 7.06 -3.64 9.81
CA ALA A 356 6.54 -2.83 10.91
C ALA A 356 7.05 -3.35 12.27
N GLN A 357 7.79 -2.52 12.99
CA GLN A 357 8.16 -2.74 14.40
C GLN A 357 7.31 -1.86 15.32
N TYR A 358 7.31 -2.15 16.62
CA TYR A 358 6.63 -1.32 17.61
C TYR A 358 7.39 -1.22 18.93
N PHE A 359 7.07 -0.16 19.67
CA PHE A 359 7.62 0.13 20.99
C PHE A 359 6.47 0.32 21.98
N VAL A 360 6.57 -0.28 23.17
CA VAL A 360 5.60 -0.11 24.26
C VAL A 360 6.22 0.76 25.33
N GLY A 361 5.45 1.67 25.92
CA GLY A 361 5.94 2.60 26.91
C GLY A 361 4.86 3.52 27.48
N ASP A 362 5.30 4.68 27.92
CA ASP A 362 4.47 5.75 28.47
C ASP A 362 4.68 7.05 27.68
N PHE A 363 3.63 7.87 27.57
CA PHE A 363 3.66 9.16 26.90
C PHE A 363 3.00 10.21 27.78
N ASP A 364 3.65 11.36 27.96
CA ASP A 364 3.21 12.44 28.86
C ASP A 364 2.61 13.66 28.13
N GLY A 365 2.37 13.54 26.82
CA GLY A 365 1.95 14.64 25.95
C GLY A 365 3.12 15.38 25.29
N LYS A 366 4.38 15.05 25.62
CA LYS A 366 5.58 15.66 25.03
C LYS A 366 6.64 14.64 24.64
N LYS A 367 6.86 13.61 25.46
CA LYS A 367 7.94 12.63 25.32
C LYS A 367 7.40 11.21 25.47
N PHE A 368 7.74 10.35 24.49
CA PHE A 368 7.54 8.91 24.60
C PHE A 368 8.74 8.27 25.33
N THR A 369 8.45 7.45 26.33
CA THR A 369 9.45 6.70 27.10
C THR A 369 9.18 5.21 26.94
N CYS A 370 10.02 4.53 26.16
CA CYS A 370 9.92 3.09 25.95
C CYS A 370 10.22 2.32 27.24
N SER A 371 9.40 1.32 27.56
CA SER A 371 9.61 0.43 28.70
C SER A 371 10.51 -0.77 28.36
N THR A 372 10.67 -1.07 27.07
CA THR A 372 11.49 -2.18 26.57
C THR A 372 12.94 -1.73 26.38
N GLN A 373 13.90 -2.62 26.63
CA GLN A 373 15.33 -2.35 26.41
C GLN A 373 15.63 -2.00 24.94
N PRO A 374 16.61 -1.12 24.67
CA PRO A 374 16.87 -0.62 23.32
C PRO A 374 17.17 -1.70 22.27
N GLU A 375 17.91 -2.75 22.62
CA GLU A 375 18.30 -3.82 21.71
C GLU A 375 17.17 -4.78 21.32
N VAL A 376 16.02 -4.74 22.01
CA VAL A 376 14.90 -5.63 21.75
C VAL A 376 14.03 -5.05 20.64
N THR A 377 13.89 -5.80 19.55
CA THR A 377 12.96 -5.46 18.46
C THR A 377 11.70 -6.31 18.57
N LYS A 378 10.55 -5.65 18.59
CA LYS A 378 9.23 -6.30 18.56
C LYS A 378 8.57 -6.01 17.21
N TRP A 379 8.20 -7.06 16.49
CA TRP A 379 7.58 -6.97 15.16
C TRP A 379 6.06 -7.06 15.26
N LEU A 380 5.35 -6.21 14.53
CA LEU A 380 3.89 -6.21 14.47
C LEU A 380 3.36 -7.37 13.61
N ASP A 381 4.11 -7.74 12.57
CA ASP A 381 3.82 -8.86 11.67
C ASP A 381 5.14 -9.56 11.32
N TYR A 382 5.11 -10.89 11.33
CA TYR A 382 6.26 -11.75 11.05
C TYR A 382 6.28 -12.29 9.61
N GLY A 383 5.44 -11.77 8.73
CA GLY A 383 5.46 -12.01 7.29
C GLY A 383 6.34 -11.00 6.56
N LYS A 384 6.51 -11.21 5.25
CA LYS A 384 7.34 -10.33 4.43
C LYS A 384 6.56 -9.16 3.82
N ASP A 385 5.23 -9.23 3.79
CA ASP A 385 4.37 -8.29 3.05
C ASP A 385 3.43 -7.51 3.98
N HIS A 386 3.98 -6.83 4.98
CA HIS A 386 3.23 -6.00 5.91
C HIS A 386 4.02 -4.74 6.28
N TYR A 387 3.68 -3.62 5.64
CA TYR A 387 4.39 -2.35 5.79
C TYR A 387 3.45 -1.16 5.85
N ALA A 388 3.95 0.01 6.26
CA ALA A 388 3.19 1.25 6.41
C ALA A 388 1.89 1.05 7.22
N ALA A 389 1.97 0.27 8.30
CA ALA A 389 0.82 -0.02 9.16
C ALA A 389 0.45 1.23 9.97
N VAL A 390 -0.77 1.71 9.81
CA VAL A 390 -1.34 2.87 10.52
C VAL A 390 -2.79 2.60 10.92
N SER A 391 -3.31 3.37 11.87
CA SER A 391 -4.64 3.23 12.47
C SER A 391 -5.65 4.24 11.94
N TRP A 392 -6.94 3.91 12.08
CA TRP A 392 -8.03 4.88 11.87
C TRP A 392 -8.13 5.81 13.07
N SER A 393 -8.08 7.12 12.83
CA SER A 393 -8.47 8.09 13.85
C SER A 393 -9.98 8.03 14.09
N ASN A 394 -10.40 8.31 15.33
CA ASN A 394 -11.82 8.36 15.72
C ASN A 394 -12.60 7.05 15.43
N ALA A 395 -11.92 5.89 15.36
CA ALA A 395 -12.55 4.58 15.20
C ALA A 395 -13.61 4.33 16.30
N PRO A 396 -14.73 3.68 15.97
CA PRO A 396 -15.83 3.48 16.91
C PRO A 396 -15.43 2.53 18.05
N GLU A 397 -16.15 2.63 19.16
CA GLU A 397 -15.95 1.79 20.35
C GLU A 397 -14.52 1.88 20.94
N ASN A 398 -13.80 2.97 20.66
CA ASN A 398 -12.40 3.17 21.03
C ASN A 398 -11.48 2.03 20.54
N ARG A 399 -11.85 1.36 19.44
CA ARG A 399 -11.00 0.34 18.82
C ARG A 399 -9.76 0.98 18.23
N HIS A 400 -8.69 0.20 18.21
CA HIS A 400 -7.41 0.58 17.63
C HIS A 400 -7.19 -0.30 16.42
N THR A 401 -7.99 -0.05 15.40
CA THR A 401 -7.98 -0.81 14.15
C THR A 401 -6.88 -0.25 13.25
N VAL A 402 -6.00 -1.13 12.76
CA VAL A 402 -4.94 -0.81 11.81
C VAL A 402 -5.15 -1.53 10.48
N ILE A 403 -4.56 -0.97 9.42
CA ILE A 403 -4.38 -1.64 8.14
C ILE A 403 -2.98 -1.32 7.61
N ALA A 404 -2.41 -2.22 6.82
CA ALA A 404 -1.07 -2.09 6.28
C ALA A 404 -1.09 -2.17 4.76
N TRP A 405 -0.04 -1.66 4.12
CA TRP A 405 0.29 -2.01 2.74
C TRP A 405 0.78 -3.47 2.69
N MET A 406 0.07 -4.30 1.92
CA MET A 406 0.37 -5.71 1.74
C MET A 406 1.35 -5.91 0.58
N SER A 407 2.60 -5.48 0.79
CA SER A 407 3.71 -5.66 -0.15
C SER A 407 5.06 -5.44 0.54
N ASN A 408 6.14 -5.49 -0.24
CA ASN A 408 7.50 -5.23 0.23
C ASN A 408 8.32 -4.48 -0.82
N TRP A 409 9.01 -3.43 -0.40
CA TRP A 409 9.83 -2.58 -1.28
C TRP A 409 10.89 -3.34 -2.10
N GLN A 410 11.37 -4.51 -1.67
CA GLN A 410 12.34 -5.33 -2.44
C GLN A 410 11.82 -5.77 -3.81
N TYR A 411 10.50 -5.95 -3.96
CA TYR A 411 9.91 -6.49 -5.18
C TYR A 411 8.57 -5.86 -5.55
N ALA A 412 8.13 -4.83 -4.83
CA ALA A 412 6.82 -4.22 -5.05
C ALA A 412 6.63 -3.76 -6.49
N ASN A 413 7.67 -3.27 -7.20
CA ASN A 413 7.58 -2.84 -8.61
C ASN A 413 7.55 -3.98 -9.65
N THR A 414 7.76 -5.24 -9.25
CA THR A 414 7.93 -6.36 -10.18
C THR A 414 7.02 -7.54 -9.89
N VAL A 415 6.07 -7.40 -8.96
CA VAL A 415 5.00 -8.41 -8.78
C VAL A 415 4.21 -8.59 -10.08
N PRO A 416 3.70 -9.80 -10.38
CA PRO A 416 3.12 -10.13 -11.67
C PRO A 416 1.67 -9.62 -11.84
N THR A 417 1.43 -8.33 -11.60
CA THR A 417 0.17 -7.62 -11.86
C THR A 417 0.43 -6.30 -12.61
N GLN A 418 -0.46 -5.91 -13.53
CA GLN A 418 -0.27 -4.75 -14.41
C GLN A 418 -1.42 -3.73 -14.38
N GLN A 419 -2.68 -4.15 -14.38
CA GLN A 419 -3.84 -3.25 -14.30
C GLN A 419 -3.87 -2.49 -12.96
N PHE A 420 -3.55 -3.19 -11.88
CA PHE A 420 -3.36 -2.62 -10.56
C PHE A 420 -2.08 -3.19 -9.96
N ARG A 421 -1.57 -2.53 -8.93
CA ARG A 421 -0.48 -3.07 -8.13
C ARG A 421 -0.68 -2.78 -6.65
N SER A 422 -0.42 -3.83 -5.87
CA SER A 422 -0.55 -3.89 -4.42
C SER A 422 -1.98 -3.86 -3.88
N ALA A 423 -2.11 -4.20 -2.61
CA ALA A 423 -3.34 -4.27 -1.85
C ALA A 423 -3.08 -3.79 -0.42
N ASN A 424 -4.12 -3.53 0.35
CA ASN A 424 -4.00 -3.45 1.80
C ASN A 424 -4.19 -4.82 2.45
N SER A 425 -3.64 -5.03 3.65
CA SER A 425 -3.88 -6.22 4.47
C SER A 425 -5.33 -6.27 4.98
N LEU A 426 -5.74 -7.36 5.64
CA LEU A 426 -6.98 -7.32 6.41
C LEU A 426 -6.90 -6.25 7.52
N PRO A 427 -8.01 -5.55 7.82
CA PRO A 427 -8.09 -4.67 8.98
C PRO A 427 -7.92 -5.48 10.27
N ARG A 428 -7.19 -4.95 11.24
CA ARG A 428 -6.78 -5.68 12.46
C ARG A 428 -6.98 -4.82 13.69
N ASP A 429 -7.57 -5.39 14.72
CA ASP A 429 -7.65 -4.73 16.03
C ASP A 429 -6.42 -5.07 16.87
N LEU A 430 -5.86 -4.03 17.50
CA LEU A 430 -4.71 -4.11 18.38
C LEU A 430 -5.13 -4.00 19.85
N GLU A 431 -4.51 -4.84 20.68
CA GLU A 431 -4.50 -4.71 22.14
C GLU A 431 -3.15 -5.13 22.69
N LEU A 432 -2.90 -4.95 23.99
CA LEU A 432 -1.70 -5.45 24.64
C LEU A 432 -1.98 -6.70 25.46
N TYR A 433 -1.00 -7.59 25.56
CA TYR A 433 -0.97 -8.63 26.58
C TYR A 433 0.39 -8.63 27.28
N GLN A 434 0.42 -9.13 28.51
CA GLN A 434 1.66 -9.33 29.25
C GLN A 434 2.24 -10.73 28.95
N GLY A 435 3.49 -10.76 28.52
CA GLY A 435 4.26 -11.97 28.29
C GLY A 435 4.66 -12.68 29.58
N ALA A 436 5.14 -13.92 29.46
CA ALA A 436 5.61 -14.70 30.61
C ALA A 436 6.90 -14.13 31.25
N ASP A 437 7.63 -13.30 30.51
CA ASP A 437 8.79 -12.53 30.93
C ASP A 437 8.42 -11.22 31.65
N GLY A 438 7.13 -10.91 31.76
CA GLY A 438 6.61 -9.70 32.39
C GLY A 438 6.52 -8.48 31.47
N ASP A 439 6.98 -8.62 30.24
CA ASP A 439 7.01 -7.55 29.23
C ASP A 439 5.65 -7.43 28.51
N TYR A 440 5.37 -6.28 27.90
CA TYR A 440 4.13 -6.07 27.13
C TYR A 440 4.37 -6.29 25.63
N TYR A 441 3.40 -6.94 24.99
CA TYR A 441 3.40 -7.27 23.56
C TYR A 441 2.06 -6.90 22.93
N VAL A 442 2.11 -6.49 21.67
CA VAL A 442 0.90 -6.25 20.88
C VAL A 442 0.30 -7.58 20.45
N ALA A 443 -0.98 -7.77 20.77
CA ALA A 443 -1.82 -8.80 20.18
C ALA A 443 -2.49 -8.21 18.93
N VAL A 444 -2.47 -8.96 17.83
CA VAL A 444 -3.00 -8.59 16.53
C VAL A 444 -4.09 -9.58 16.14
N THR A 445 -5.33 -9.12 16.04
CA THR A 445 -6.45 -9.98 15.63
C THR A 445 -7.18 -9.37 14.43
N PRO A 446 -7.68 -10.18 13.46
CA PRO A 446 -8.52 -9.64 12.39
C PRO A 446 -9.73 -8.93 12.99
N ALA A 447 -10.06 -7.74 12.46
CA ALA A 447 -11.20 -6.97 12.93
C ALA A 447 -12.50 -7.81 12.83
N PRO A 448 -13.44 -7.69 13.79
CA PRO A 448 -14.68 -8.45 13.81
C PRO A 448 -15.48 -8.40 12.50
N GLU A 449 -15.41 -7.30 11.76
CA GLU A 449 -16.10 -7.13 10.49
C GLU A 449 -15.66 -8.13 9.42
N VAL A 450 -14.41 -8.61 9.48
CA VAL A 450 -13.88 -9.66 8.60
C VAL A 450 -14.70 -10.94 8.69
N LEU A 451 -15.36 -11.21 9.83
CA LEU A 451 -16.24 -12.38 9.99
C LEU A 451 -17.44 -12.34 9.03
N ALA A 452 -17.84 -11.16 8.54
CA ALA A 452 -18.92 -11.02 7.56
C ALA A 452 -18.59 -11.63 6.19
N LEU A 453 -17.30 -11.87 5.91
CA LEU A 453 -16.85 -12.54 4.69
C LEU A 453 -17.17 -14.05 4.69
N ARG A 454 -17.47 -14.65 5.85
CA ARG A 454 -17.77 -16.09 5.94
C ARG A 454 -19.05 -16.44 5.20
N GLY A 455 -18.90 -17.26 4.15
CA GLY A 455 -19.99 -17.84 3.39
C GLY A 455 -20.75 -18.92 4.17
N LYS A 456 -21.93 -19.29 3.64
CA LYS A 456 -22.86 -20.22 4.29
C LYS A 456 -22.44 -21.69 4.21
N GLU A 457 -21.73 -22.10 3.15
CA GLU A 457 -21.37 -23.49 2.87
C GLU A 457 -20.10 -23.93 3.65
N VAL A 458 -20.18 -23.92 4.97
CA VAL A 458 -19.04 -24.22 5.85
C VAL A 458 -18.65 -25.69 5.77
N MET A 459 -17.38 -25.97 5.49
CA MET A 459 -16.82 -27.32 5.49
C MET A 459 -16.24 -27.61 6.88
N LYS A 460 -16.85 -28.55 7.60
CA LYS A 460 -16.43 -28.93 8.97
C LYS A 460 -15.84 -30.33 8.96
N HIS A 461 -14.62 -30.45 9.46
CA HIS A 461 -13.95 -31.71 9.66
C HIS A 461 -13.71 -31.89 11.16
N GLY A 462 -14.35 -32.91 11.74
CA GLY A 462 -14.21 -33.25 13.15
C GLY A 462 -12.79 -33.69 13.52
N SER A 463 -12.57 -34.07 14.77
CA SER A 463 -11.22 -34.38 15.25
C SER A 463 -10.58 -35.56 14.50
N PHE A 464 -9.31 -35.43 14.14
CA PHE A 464 -8.50 -36.51 13.54
C PHE A 464 -7.06 -36.46 14.05
N HIS A 465 -6.33 -37.55 13.86
CA HIS A 465 -4.89 -37.61 14.14
C HIS A 465 -4.13 -37.60 12.82
N ALA A 466 -3.08 -36.78 12.75
CA ALA A 466 -2.11 -36.83 11.65
C ALA A 466 -0.79 -37.44 12.14
N GLY A 467 -0.14 -38.17 11.25
CA GLY A 467 1.22 -38.70 11.42
C GLY A 467 2.08 -38.27 10.24
N GLU A 468 3.12 -39.05 9.92
CA GLU A 468 3.97 -38.79 8.73
C GLU A 468 3.18 -38.81 7.41
N GLN A 469 2.16 -39.67 7.32
CA GLN A 469 1.25 -39.69 6.17
C GLN A 469 0.27 -38.51 6.23
N GLN A 470 0.19 -37.76 5.13
CA GLN A 470 -0.65 -36.57 5.01
C GLN A 470 -2.15 -36.91 5.07
N VAL A 471 -2.87 -36.27 5.98
CA VAL A 471 -4.33 -36.21 5.99
C VAL A 471 -4.75 -34.99 5.17
N ARG A 472 -5.54 -35.19 4.10
CA ARG A 472 -5.88 -34.16 3.12
C ARG A 472 -7.37 -33.84 3.09
N TYR A 473 -7.69 -32.56 2.92
CA TYR A 473 -9.03 -32.06 2.65
C TYR A 473 -9.01 -31.09 1.46
N GLN A 474 -10.13 -30.99 0.75
CA GLN A 474 -10.28 -30.07 -0.37
C GLN A 474 -10.66 -28.68 0.14
N LEU A 475 -10.09 -27.65 -0.46
CA LEU A 475 -10.55 -26.26 -0.33
C LEU A 475 -11.81 -26.05 -1.18
N PRO A 476 -12.63 -25.03 -0.89
CA PRO A 476 -13.84 -24.75 -1.65
C PRO A 476 -13.55 -24.46 -3.12
N LYS A 477 -14.46 -24.83 -4.01
CA LYS A 477 -14.36 -24.49 -5.45
C LYS A 477 -14.84 -23.07 -5.73
N GLN A 478 -15.73 -22.57 -4.88
CA GLN A 478 -16.26 -21.21 -4.90
C GLN A 478 -15.09 -20.23 -4.89
N ASN A 479 -15.20 -19.19 -5.71
CA ASN A 479 -14.19 -18.12 -5.75
C ASN A 479 -12.75 -18.62 -5.90
N GLN A 480 -12.55 -19.74 -6.61
CA GLN A 480 -11.23 -20.27 -6.90
C GLN A 480 -10.42 -20.63 -5.64
N GLY A 481 -11.03 -21.22 -4.61
CA GLY A 481 -10.26 -21.66 -3.43
C GLY A 481 -10.02 -20.57 -2.37
N VAL A 482 -10.49 -19.35 -2.62
CA VAL A 482 -10.45 -18.26 -1.64
C VAL A 482 -11.33 -18.63 -0.42
N CYS A 483 -10.71 -18.68 0.76
CA CYS A 483 -11.32 -19.17 1.98
C CYS A 483 -10.65 -18.64 3.26
N GLU A 484 -11.38 -18.70 4.38
CA GLU A 484 -10.79 -18.68 5.71
C GLU A 484 -10.70 -20.13 6.23
N VAL A 485 -9.58 -20.49 6.85
CA VAL A 485 -9.37 -21.78 7.51
C VAL A 485 -9.12 -21.53 8.99
N ASN A 486 -9.93 -22.14 9.85
CA ASN A 486 -9.68 -22.23 11.29
C ASN A 486 -9.24 -23.64 11.64
N LEU A 487 -8.05 -23.75 12.22
CA LEU A 487 -7.42 -25.01 12.59
C LEU A 487 -7.06 -24.99 14.07
N ASP A 488 -7.68 -25.90 14.83
CA ASP A 488 -7.37 -26.14 16.23
C ASP A 488 -6.57 -27.43 16.35
N LEU A 489 -5.31 -27.37 16.78
CA LEU A 489 -4.45 -28.54 16.88
C LEU A 489 -3.71 -28.64 18.21
N SER A 490 -3.26 -29.84 18.53
CA SER A 490 -2.33 -30.16 19.62
C SER A 490 -1.17 -30.93 19.01
N MET A 491 0.06 -30.42 19.13
CA MET A 491 1.24 -31.08 18.58
C MET A 491 1.49 -32.46 19.22
N GLN A 492 1.00 -32.70 20.45
CA GLN A 492 1.23 -33.93 21.21
C GLN A 492 2.73 -34.28 21.24
N GLN A 493 3.14 -35.35 20.55
CA GLN A 493 4.52 -35.85 20.57
C GLN A 493 5.25 -35.55 19.27
N ALA A 494 4.60 -34.86 18.32
CA ALA A 494 5.21 -34.49 17.05
C ALA A 494 6.22 -33.35 17.24
N GLU A 495 7.46 -33.56 16.81
CA GLU A 495 8.50 -32.55 16.78
C GLU A 495 8.11 -31.37 15.87
N LYS A 496 7.55 -31.68 14.70
CA LYS A 496 7.00 -30.68 13.77
C LYS A 496 5.61 -31.08 13.30
N VAL A 497 4.76 -30.09 13.10
CA VAL A 497 3.47 -30.24 12.43
C VAL A 497 3.47 -29.38 11.18
N TYR A 498 3.26 -30.02 10.04
CA TYR A 498 3.19 -29.40 8.73
C TYR A 498 1.73 -29.17 8.34
N ILE A 499 1.42 -27.97 7.87
CA ILE A 499 0.15 -27.56 7.29
C ILE A 499 0.45 -27.08 5.88
N THR A 500 0.04 -27.85 4.88
CA THR A 500 0.41 -27.61 3.47
C THR A 500 -0.80 -27.20 2.65
N LEU A 501 -0.75 -26.02 2.05
CA LEU A 501 -1.65 -25.64 0.97
C LEU A 501 -1.01 -26.08 -0.35
N SER A 502 -1.78 -26.70 -1.25
CA SER A 502 -1.24 -27.19 -2.53
C SER A 502 -2.26 -27.22 -3.66
N ASN A 503 -1.77 -27.34 -4.89
CA ASN A 503 -2.59 -27.53 -6.08
C ASN A 503 -2.10 -28.70 -6.96
N LYS A 504 -2.82 -28.94 -8.05
CA LYS A 504 -2.53 -30.05 -8.99
C LYS A 504 -1.25 -29.86 -9.82
N GLN A 505 -0.67 -28.66 -9.84
CA GLN A 505 0.61 -28.41 -10.51
C GLN A 505 1.82 -28.67 -9.59
N GLY A 506 1.58 -29.06 -8.32
CA GLY A 506 2.64 -29.29 -7.35
C GLY A 506 3.16 -28.02 -6.67
N GLU A 507 2.52 -26.88 -6.92
CA GLU A 507 2.79 -25.63 -6.19
C GLU A 507 2.22 -25.74 -4.78
N GLN A 508 2.94 -25.20 -3.80
CA GLN A 508 2.61 -25.32 -2.39
C GLN A 508 3.14 -24.19 -1.52
N VAL A 509 2.46 -23.98 -0.40
CA VAL A 509 2.92 -23.20 0.75
C VAL A 509 2.90 -24.11 1.95
N VAL A 510 4.04 -24.18 2.67
CA VAL A 510 4.18 -25.06 3.83
C VAL A 510 4.31 -24.22 5.08
N MET A 511 3.33 -24.34 5.96
CA MET A 511 3.36 -23.78 7.31
C MET A 511 3.81 -24.85 8.29
N THR A 512 4.70 -24.51 9.22
CA THR A 512 5.32 -25.45 10.15
C THR A 512 5.27 -24.93 11.56
N TYR A 513 4.61 -25.66 12.46
CA TYR A 513 4.87 -25.52 13.88
C TYR A 513 6.07 -26.39 14.25
N ASN A 514 7.08 -25.80 14.87
CA ASN A 514 8.28 -26.49 15.34
C ASN A 514 8.34 -26.45 16.87
N GLN A 515 8.40 -27.63 17.49
CA GLN A 515 8.41 -27.78 18.94
C GLN A 515 9.77 -27.43 19.56
N SER A 516 10.88 -27.85 18.96
CA SER A 516 12.23 -27.61 19.52
C SER A 516 12.63 -26.15 19.44
N ASP A 517 12.26 -25.49 18.34
CA ASP A 517 12.69 -24.12 18.06
C ASP A 517 11.67 -23.10 18.58
N HIS A 518 10.51 -23.56 19.07
CA HIS A 518 9.40 -22.72 19.53
C HIS A 518 8.94 -21.71 18.46
N THR A 519 8.79 -22.16 17.21
CA THR A 519 8.44 -21.29 16.08
C THR A 519 7.20 -21.75 15.31
N PHE A 520 6.59 -20.79 14.62
CA PHE A 520 5.69 -21.01 13.49
C PHE A 520 6.34 -20.40 12.24
N ALA A 521 6.51 -21.19 11.18
CA ALA A 521 7.12 -20.74 9.93
C ALA A 521 6.17 -20.89 8.74
N MET A 522 6.30 -20.04 7.72
CA MET A 522 5.61 -20.15 6.43
C MET A 522 6.64 -20.06 5.29
N ASP A 523 6.79 -21.17 4.55
CA ASP A 523 7.65 -21.28 3.37
C ASP A 523 6.82 -21.13 2.09
N ARG A 524 7.13 -20.07 1.33
CA ARG A 524 6.50 -19.77 0.03
C ARG A 524 7.42 -20.00 -1.18
N SER A 525 8.57 -20.65 -1.00
CA SER A 525 9.57 -20.88 -2.06
C SER A 525 9.02 -21.66 -3.27
N LYS A 526 7.95 -22.44 -3.07
CA LYS A 526 7.25 -23.21 -4.11
C LYS A 526 5.81 -22.77 -4.31
N SER A 527 5.48 -21.53 -3.93
CA SER A 527 4.11 -21.01 -3.95
C SER A 527 3.54 -20.81 -5.36
N GLY A 528 4.39 -20.75 -6.39
CA GLY A 528 4.01 -20.66 -7.79
C GLY A 528 5.01 -19.83 -8.58
N ILE A 529 4.56 -18.72 -9.17
CA ILE A 529 5.43 -17.74 -9.81
C ILE A 529 6.24 -17.03 -8.72
N VAL A 530 7.53 -17.37 -8.62
CA VAL A 530 8.46 -16.75 -7.65
C VAL A 530 9.67 -16.10 -8.31
N GLY A 531 9.87 -16.34 -9.61
CA GLY A 531 11.09 -15.94 -10.34
C GLY A 531 11.20 -14.46 -10.73
N PHE A 532 10.19 -13.64 -10.43
CA PHE A 532 10.21 -12.20 -10.73
C PHE A 532 11.13 -11.39 -9.80
N SER A 533 11.53 -11.97 -8.66
CA SER A 533 12.55 -11.40 -7.76
C SER A 533 13.26 -12.51 -7.00
N GLN A 534 14.58 -12.38 -6.81
CA GLN A 534 15.37 -13.31 -6.01
C GLN A 534 15.02 -13.23 -4.50
N ASP A 535 14.47 -12.10 -4.06
CA ASP A 535 14.07 -11.87 -2.67
C ASP A 535 12.66 -12.39 -2.36
N PHE A 536 11.89 -12.81 -3.37
CA PHE A 536 10.53 -13.27 -3.17
C PHE A 536 10.44 -14.66 -2.50
N PRO A 537 11.09 -15.73 -3.02
CA PRO A 537 11.05 -17.03 -2.36
C PRO A 537 11.72 -16.96 -0.98
N ALA A 538 10.93 -17.13 0.08
CA ALA A 538 11.38 -16.98 1.45
C ALA A 538 10.63 -17.90 2.42
N THR A 539 11.25 -18.17 3.56
CA THR A 539 10.61 -18.74 4.75
C THR A 539 10.55 -17.66 5.82
N THR A 540 9.33 -17.29 6.19
CA THR A 540 9.06 -16.32 7.26
C THR A 540 8.79 -17.05 8.57
N VAL A 541 9.16 -16.47 9.70
CA VAL A 541 9.20 -17.16 11.00
C VAL A 541 8.71 -16.26 12.13
N ALA A 542 7.70 -16.71 12.86
CA ALA A 542 7.21 -16.08 14.09
C ALA A 542 7.59 -16.92 15.32
N PRO A 543 7.77 -16.31 16.50
CA PRO A 543 7.77 -17.05 17.75
C PRO A 543 6.39 -17.71 17.93
N ARG A 544 6.39 -18.97 18.35
CA ARG A 544 5.18 -19.69 18.75
C ARG A 544 5.03 -19.57 20.25
N VAL A 545 3.79 -19.42 20.71
CA VAL A 545 3.49 -19.45 22.15
C VAL A 545 3.39 -20.88 22.63
N ASP A 546 4.09 -21.17 23.73
CA ASP A 546 4.04 -22.48 24.35
C ASP A 546 2.65 -22.79 24.89
N GLY A 547 2.19 -23.99 24.55
CA GLY A 547 0.86 -24.43 24.90
C GLY A 547 0.59 -25.83 24.37
N LYS A 548 -0.40 -26.49 24.97
CA LYS A 548 -0.88 -27.81 24.50
C LYS A 548 -1.82 -27.70 23.30
N LYS A 549 -2.33 -26.50 23.01
CA LYS A 549 -3.29 -26.23 21.95
C LYS A 549 -2.82 -25.00 21.17
N HIS A 550 -2.92 -25.08 19.85
CA HIS A 550 -2.65 -23.99 18.93
C HIS A 550 -3.90 -23.77 18.09
N GLN A 551 -4.27 -22.51 17.94
CA GLN A 551 -5.35 -22.07 17.07
C GLN A 551 -4.72 -21.25 15.96
N LEU A 552 -4.94 -21.68 14.72
CA LEU A 552 -4.44 -20.99 13.53
C LEU A 552 -5.63 -20.56 12.70
N ARG A 553 -5.70 -19.27 12.39
CA ARG A 553 -6.63 -18.70 11.42
C ARG A 553 -5.85 -18.32 10.18
N LEU A 554 -6.22 -18.87 9.03
CA LEU A 554 -5.61 -18.57 7.74
C LEU A 554 -6.65 -17.88 6.86
N PHE A 555 -6.26 -16.79 6.24
CA PHE A 555 -7.03 -16.10 5.21
C PHE A 555 -6.30 -16.27 3.90
N ILE A 556 -6.88 -17.02 2.98
CA ILE A 556 -6.30 -17.37 1.70
C ILE A 556 -7.07 -16.59 0.63
N ASP A 557 -6.40 -15.65 -0.02
CA ASP A 557 -6.90 -14.93 -1.19
C ASP A 557 -6.13 -15.38 -2.46
N ARG A 558 -6.45 -14.80 -3.61
CA ARG A 558 -5.84 -15.14 -4.90
C ARG A 558 -4.33 -14.95 -4.94
N CYS A 559 -3.81 -13.95 -4.21
CA CYS A 559 -2.39 -13.66 -4.18
C CYS A 559 -1.80 -13.39 -2.79
N SER A 560 -2.52 -13.76 -1.72
CA SER A 560 -2.04 -13.57 -0.36
C SER A 560 -2.48 -14.70 0.57
N ILE A 561 -1.66 -14.92 1.61
CA ILE A 561 -1.99 -15.72 2.77
C ILE A 561 -1.64 -14.90 4.00
N GLU A 562 -2.64 -14.64 4.85
CA GLU A 562 -2.46 -14.08 6.18
C GLU A 562 -2.73 -15.14 7.24
N ALA A 563 -1.77 -15.36 8.13
CA ALA A 563 -1.87 -16.29 9.23
C ALA A 563 -1.90 -15.55 10.56
N PHE A 564 -2.88 -15.88 11.41
CA PHE A 564 -3.04 -15.32 12.75
C PHE A 564 -3.08 -16.44 13.78
N ASP A 565 -2.32 -16.27 14.85
CA ASP A 565 -2.54 -17.02 16.08
C ASP A 565 -3.92 -16.66 16.65
N GLY A 566 -4.66 -17.63 17.20
CA GLY A 566 -6.03 -17.42 17.67
C GLY A 566 -6.16 -16.28 18.69
N ASP A 567 -5.21 -16.17 19.62
CA ASP A 567 -5.16 -15.10 20.63
C ASP A 567 -4.41 -13.85 20.14
N GLY A 568 -4.04 -13.79 18.85
CA GLY A 568 -3.37 -12.67 18.21
C GLY A 568 -1.89 -12.53 18.57
N ARG A 569 -1.24 -13.56 19.11
CA ARG A 569 0.14 -13.45 19.59
C ARG A 569 1.19 -13.38 18.48
N PHE A 570 0.81 -13.77 17.27
CA PHE A 570 1.52 -13.40 16.06
C PHE A 570 0.52 -13.19 14.92
N ALA A 571 0.93 -12.35 13.97
CA ALA A 571 0.37 -12.27 12.63
C ALA A 571 1.49 -12.46 11.60
N MET A 572 1.16 -12.97 10.42
CA MET A 572 2.12 -13.20 9.34
C MET A 572 1.44 -13.03 7.99
N THR A 573 1.89 -12.04 7.23
CA THR A 573 1.35 -11.67 5.92
C THR A 573 2.33 -11.98 4.80
N ASN A 574 1.94 -12.82 3.86
CA ASN A 574 2.77 -13.14 2.70
C ASN A 574 1.96 -13.12 1.41
N LEU A 575 2.47 -12.41 0.40
CA LEU A 575 2.04 -12.56 -0.97
C LEU A 575 2.46 -13.93 -1.53
N VAL A 576 1.65 -14.44 -2.44
CA VAL A 576 1.85 -15.67 -3.22
C VAL A 576 1.30 -15.46 -4.64
N PHE A 577 1.84 -16.14 -5.64
CA PHE A 577 1.36 -16.00 -7.03
C PHE A 577 1.21 -17.37 -7.69
N PRO A 578 0.25 -18.20 -7.26
CA PRO A 578 0.12 -19.56 -7.77
C PRO A 578 -0.42 -19.57 -9.21
N ASN A 579 0.17 -20.36 -10.13
CA ASN A 579 -0.33 -20.49 -11.51
C ASN A 579 -1.72 -21.14 -11.58
N LYS A 580 -2.07 -21.92 -10.54
CA LYS A 580 -3.43 -22.41 -10.31
C LYS A 580 -3.80 -22.20 -8.86
N PRO A 581 -5.05 -21.85 -8.54
CA PRO A 581 -5.43 -21.68 -7.15
C PRO A 581 -5.13 -22.93 -6.31
N TYR A 582 -4.77 -22.73 -5.03
CA TYR A 582 -4.64 -23.84 -4.09
C TYR A 582 -6.00 -24.54 -3.95
N THR A 583 -5.99 -25.86 -3.94
CA THR A 583 -7.21 -26.68 -3.93
C THR A 583 -7.24 -27.67 -2.77
N GLN A 584 -6.15 -27.80 -2.02
CA GLN A 584 -6.05 -28.75 -0.93
C GLN A 584 -5.32 -28.15 0.26
N ILE A 585 -5.77 -28.53 1.45
CA ILE A 585 -5.03 -28.40 2.70
C ILE A 585 -4.68 -29.80 3.21
N ALA A 586 -3.44 -29.97 3.68
CA ALA A 586 -2.96 -31.22 4.25
C ALA A 586 -2.30 -30.98 5.61
N VAL A 587 -2.45 -31.94 6.52
CA VAL A 587 -1.74 -31.97 7.80
C VAL A 587 -0.91 -33.25 7.90
N SER A 588 0.36 -33.11 8.24
CA SER A 588 1.29 -34.20 8.55
C SER A 588 2.26 -33.79 9.65
N THR A 589 3.08 -34.73 10.11
CA THR A 589 4.04 -34.50 11.19
C THR A 589 5.42 -35.04 10.87
N GLU A 590 6.41 -34.56 11.61
CA GLU A 590 7.73 -35.17 11.76
C GLU A 590 7.85 -35.75 13.17
N ASN A 591 8.41 -36.97 13.30
CA ASN A 591 8.75 -37.61 14.57
C ASN A 591 7.62 -37.57 15.61
N GLY A 592 6.46 -38.16 15.29
CA GLY A 592 5.36 -38.28 16.23
C GLY A 592 3.99 -38.12 15.56
N ARG A 593 2.97 -37.83 16.36
CA ARG A 593 1.59 -37.59 15.88
C ARG A 593 1.07 -36.32 16.49
N CYS A 594 0.20 -35.62 15.76
CA CYS A 594 -0.57 -34.51 16.30
C CYS A 594 -2.07 -34.84 16.27
N LYS A 595 -2.82 -34.17 17.13
CA LYS A 595 -4.28 -34.22 17.12
C LYS A 595 -4.81 -32.90 16.60
N VAL A 596 -5.50 -32.94 15.46
CA VAL A 596 -6.35 -31.83 15.02
C VAL A 596 -7.69 -32.00 15.73
N ASN A 597 -8.02 -31.06 16.60
CA ASN A 597 -9.29 -31.07 17.33
C ASN A 597 -10.44 -30.64 16.43
N ASN A 598 -10.18 -29.68 15.55
CA ASN A 598 -11.17 -29.16 14.60
C ASN A 598 -10.46 -28.54 13.39
N LEU A 599 -11.04 -28.74 12.21
CA LEU A 599 -10.68 -28.03 10.98
C LEU A 599 -11.97 -27.51 10.36
N VAL A 600 -12.10 -26.19 10.28
CA VAL A 600 -13.26 -25.52 9.70
C VAL A 600 -12.80 -24.62 8.57
N ILE A 601 -13.37 -24.82 7.38
CA ILE A 601 -13.08 -24.01 6.20
C ILE A 601 -14.35 -23.24 5.84
N TYR A 602 -14.24 -21.92 5.85
CA TYR A 602 -15.29 -21.00 5.43
C TYR A 602 -14.99 -20.53 4.00
N PRO A 603 -15.82 -20.87 3.00
CA PRO A 603 -15.75 -20.19 1.72
C PRO A 603 -15.97 -18.69 1.93
N ILE A 604 -15.27 -17.84 1.18
CA ILE A 604 -15.48 -16.38 1.28
C ILE A 604 -16.61 -15.95 0.36
N GLN A 605 -17.45 -15.05 0.85
CA GLN A 605 -18.50 -14.36 0.10
C GLN A 605 -18.31 -12.85 0.22
N VAL A 606 -18.20 -12.17 -0.91
CA VAL A 606 -18.15 -10.70 -0.98
C VAL A 606 -19.50 -10.19 -1.48
N ARG A 607 -19.98 -9.06 -0.94
CA ARG A 607 -21.20 -8.42 -1.48
C ARG A 607 -20.85 -7.82 -2.83
N LYS A 608 -21.69 -8.08 -3.83
CA LYS A 608 -21.56 -7.48 -5.16
C LYS A 608 -22.20 -6.11 -5.18
#